data_AF-A0A0Q5J836-F1
#
_entry.id   AF-A0A0Q5J836-F1
#
_cell.length_a   1.000
_cell.length_b   1.000
_cell.length_c   1.000
_cell.angle_alpha   90.00
_cell.angle_beta   90.00
_cell.angle_gamma   90.00
#
_symmetry.space_group_name_H-M   'P 1'
#
loop_
_entity.id
_entity.type
_entity.pdbx_description
1 polymer ?
#
loop_
_entity_poly.entity_id
_entity_poly.type
_entity_poly.pdbx_seq_one_letter_code
_entity_poly.pdbx_strand_id
1 'polypeptide(L)'
;MRTQAHRQAGFTVIEVLVAFVVLSIGIGMIIQNNIALTEINSRAEVQSLQATAAEALAERYAAQSLPTGSTIQGNVSAAVPLRDLDNERDRAVWNVLAYTVARPSTDRVTITVSRRDIPNDSNALVIEVTP
;
A
#
# COMPACT_ATOMS: atom_id res chain seq x y z
N MET A 1 -24.18 -66.16 16.25
CA MET A 1 -23.14 -65.13 16.47
C MET A 1 -22.55 -64.72 15.12
N ARG A 2 -22.85 -63.50 14.64
CA ARG A 2 -22.25 -62.94 13.42
C ARG A 2 -21.01 -62.15 13.81
N THR A 3 -19.83 -62.65 13.48
CA THR A 3 -18.58 -61.87 13.55
C THR A 3 -18.56 -60.93 12.33
N GLN A 4 -18.87 -59.66 12.56
CA GLN A 4 -18.61 -58.61 11.58
C GLN A 4 -17.10 -58.44 11.44
N ALA A 5 -16.51 -59.04 10.41
CA ALA A 5 -15.14 -58.76 10.03
C ALA A 5 -15.05 -57.29 9.59
N HIS A 6 -14.51 -56.45 10.47
CA HIS A 6 -14.05 -55.10 10.13
C HIS A 6 -12.95 -55.23 9.07
N ARG A 7 -13.30 -55.07 7.80
CA ARG A 7 -12.30 -54.86 6.75
C ARG A 7 -11.70 -53.49 6.97
N GLN A 8 -10.54 -53.42 7.61
CA GLN A 8 -9.66 -52.26 7.52
C GLN A 8 -9.17 -52.17 6.07
N ALA A 9 -9.83 -51.35 5.25
CA ALA A 9 -9.32 -51.00 3.94
C ALA A 9 -8.13 -50.05 4.16
N GLY A 10 -6.91 -50.55 3.95
CA GLY A 10 -5.72 -49.71 3.89
C GLY A 10 -5.74 -48.83 2.64
N PHE A 11 -5.06 -47.67 2.71
CA PHE A 11 -4.90 -46.80 1.55
C PHE A 11 -4.02 -47.47 0.49
N THR A 12 -4.46 -47.42 -0.77
CA THR A 12 -3.66 -47.86 -1.91
C THR A 12 -2.59 -46.81 -2.23
N VAL A 13 -1.45 -47.26 -2.78
CA VAL A 13 -0.35 -46.35 -3.19
C VAL A 13 -0.84 -45.29 -4.19
N ILE A 14 -1.78 -45.64 -5.06
CA ILE A 14 -2.37 -44.73 -6.04
C ILE A 14 -3.17 -43.62 -5.34
N GLU A 15 -3.99 -43.96 -4.34
CA GLU A 15 -4.75 -42.95 -3.58
C GLU A 15 -3.82 -41.98 -2.85
N VAL A 16 -2.70 -42.45 -2.31
CA VAL A 16 -1.68 -41.59 -1.69
C VAL A 16 -1.07 -40.65 -2.73
N LEU A 17 -0.69 -41.14 -3.91
CA LEU A 17 -0.14 -40.30 -4.98
C LEU A 17 -1.14 -39.24 -5.46
N VAL A 18 -2.40 -39.61 -5.66
CA VAL A 18 -3.46 -38.67 -6.04
C VAL A 18 -3.67 -37.62 -4.95
N ALA A 19 -3.70 -38.03 -3.67
CA ALA A 19 -3.82 -37.11 -2.54
C ALA A 19 -2.65 -36.10 -2.51
N PHE A 20 -1.41 -36.56 -2.76
CA PHE A 20 -0.25 -35.67 -2.84
C PHE A 20 -0.37 -34.65 -3.97
N VAL A 21 -0.79 -35.06 -5.17
CA VAL A 21 -0.96 -34.15 -6.31
C VAL A 21 -2.03 -33.09 -6.00
N VAL A 22 -3.18 -33.51 -5.48
CA VAL A 22 -4.27 -32.57 -5.11
C VAL A 22 -3.81 -31.62 -4.01
N LEU A 23 -3.09 -32.13 -3.00
CA LEU A 23 -2.55 -31.33 -1.91
C LEU A 23 -1.54 -30.29 -2.41
N SER A 24 -0.61 -30.67 -3.30
CA SER A 24 0.37 -29.75 -3.86
C SER A 24 -0.27 -28.61 -4.67
N ILE A 25 -1.30 -28.92 -5.46
CA ILE A 25 -2.06 -27.89 -6.20
C ILE A 25 -2.77 -26.95 -5.24
N GLY A 26 -3.45 -27.50 -4.23
CA GLY A 26 -4.16 -26.70 -3.22
C GLY A 26 -3.25 -25.76 -2.44
N ILE A 27 -2.09 -26.26 -1.99
CA ILE A 27 -1.08 -25.44 -1.29
C ILE A 27 -0.55 -24.34 -2.22
N GLY A 28 -0.25 -24.66 -3.49
CA GLY A 28 0.23 -23.68 -4.46
C GLY A 28 -0.74 -22.50 -4.65
N MET A 29 -2.04 -22.80 -4.76
CA MET A 29 -3.08 -21.77 -4.89
C MET A 29 -3.18 -20.89 -3.64
N ILE A 30 -3.11 -21.49 -2.44
CA ILE A 30 -3.15 -20.74 -1.17
C ILE A 30 -1.95 -19.80 -1.08
N ILE A 31 -0.75 -20.25 -1.42
CA ILE A 31 0.46 -19.42 -1.38
C ILE A 31 0.32 -18.22 -2.33
N GLN A 32 -0.10 -18.45 -3.58
CA GLN A 32 -0.29 -17.38 -4.56
C GLN A 32 -1.31 -16.34 -4.08
N ASN A 33 -2.42 -16.78 -3.50
CA ASN A 33 -3.45 -15.87 -2.99
C ASN A 33 -2.94 -15.04 -1.80
N ASN A 34 -2.15 -15.63 -0.89
CA ASN A 34 -1.55 -14.89 0.23
C ASN A 34 -0.54 -13.83 -0.23
N ILE A 35 0.26 -14.13 -1.27
CA ILE A 35 1.19 -13.15 -1.86
C ILE A 35 0.40 -11.98 -2.44
N ALA A 36 -0.65 -12.25 -3.23
CA ALA A 36 -1.49 -11.21 -3.82
C ALA A 36 -2.15 -10.33 -2.76
N LEU A 37 -2.70 -10.91 -1.70
CA LEU A 37 -3.30 -10.16 -0.59
C LEU A 37 -2.28 -9.31 0.16
N THR A 38 -1.06 -9.84 0.38
CA THR A 38 0.02 -9.10 1.02
C THR A 38 0.43 -7.87 0.19
N GLU A 39 0.51 -8.03 -1.13
CA GLU A 39 0.82 -6.94 -2.04
C GLU A 39 -0.28 -5.87 -2.05
N ILE A 40 -1.55 -6.28 -2.10
CA ILE A 40 -2.69 -5.34 -2.04
C ILE A 40 -2.69 -4.56 -0.72
N ASN A 41 -2.50 -5.23 0.41
CA ASN A 41 -2.47 -4.59 1.71
C ASN A 41 -1.31 -3.59 1.82
N SER A 42 -0.13 -3.94 1.31
CA SER A 42 1.03 -3.04 1.24
C SER A 42 0.75 -1.80 0.39
N ARG A 43 0.08 -1.96 -0.75
CA ARG A 43 -0.32 -0.83 -1.61
C ARG A 43 -1.36 0.06 -0.93
N ALA A 44 -2.35 -0.53 -0.27
CA ALA A 44 -3.38 0.22 0.46
C ALA A 44 -2.79 1.03 1.63
N GLU A 45 -1.83 0.45 2.35
CA GLU A 45 -1.08 1.12 3.43
C GLU A 45 -0.34 2.36 2.91
N VAL A 46 0.42 2.21 1.82
CA VAL A 46 1.14 3.34 1.19
C VAL A 46 0.18 4.42 0.72
N GLN A 47 -0.94 4.05 0.10
CA GLN A 47 -1.96 5.01 -0.36
C GLN A 47 -2.60 5.75 0.80
N SER A 48 -2.89 5.07 1.91
CA SER A 48 -3.41 5.71 3.13
C SER A 48 -2.42 6.75 3.67
N LEU A 49 -1.13 6.41 3.73
CA LEU A 49 -0.10 7.36 4.20
C LEU A 49 0.12 8.53 3.24
N GLN A 50 0.00 8.29 1.92
CA GLN A 50 0.02 9.37 0.92
C GLN A 50 -1.18 10.31 1.09
N ALA A 51 -2.37 9.78 1.38
CA ALA A 51 -3.56 10.59 1.64
C ALA A 51 -3.38 11.46 2.88
N THR A 52 -2.96 10.88 4.00
CA THR A 52 -2.68 11.62 5.24
C THR A 52 -1.59 12.68 5.04
N ALA A 53 -0.54 12.37 4.28
CA ALA A 53 0.49 13.34 3.92
C ALA A 53 -0.07 14.49 3.08
N ALA A 54 -0.91 14.17 2.08
CA ALA A 54 -1.51 15.16 1.20
C ALA A 54 -2.47 16.08 1.97
N GLU A 55 -3.26 15.54 2.90
CA GLU A 55 -4.13 16.32 3.80
C GLU A 55 -3.33 17.28 4.68
N ALA A 56 -2.29 16.79 5.37
CA ALA A 56 -1.43 17.64 6.21
C ALA A 56 -0.73 18.74 5.40
N LEU A 57 -0.31 18.43 4.17
CA LEU A 57 0.26 19.42 3.25
C LEU A 57 -0.81 20.40 2.77
N ALA A 58 -2.02 19.94 2.48
CA ALA A 58 -3.15 20.79 2.09
C ALA A 58 -3.47 21.79 3.20
N GLU A 59 -3.60 21.35 4.45
CA GLU A 59 -3.84 22.24 5.59
C GLU A 59 -2.71 23.28 5.72
N ARG A 60 -1.46 22.85 5.61
CA ARG A 60 -0.30 23.74 5.71
C ARG A 60 -0.26 24.78 4.59
N TYR A 61 -0.50 24.39 3.34
CA TYR A 61 -0.35 25.25 2.18
C TYR A 61 -1.64 25.98 1.77
N ALA A 62 -2.81 25.52 2.21
CA ALA A 62 -4.06 26.26 2.07
C ALA A 62 -4.00 27.58 2.85
N ALA A 63 -3.39 27.55 4.04
CA ALA A 63 -3.17 28.74 4.86
C ALA A 63 -2.08 29.68 4.30
N GLN A 64 -1.26 29.23 3.34
CA GLN A 64 -0.12 29.97 2.82
C GLN A 64 -0.44 30.61 1.45
N SER A 65 -0.28 31.93 1.34
CA SER A 65 -0.42 32.64 0.07
C SER A 65 0.79 32.40 -0.84
N LEU A 66 0.74 31.32 -1.61
CA LEU A 66 1.73 31.03 -2.65
C LEU A 66 1.54 31.98 -3.85
N PRO A 67 2.62 32.51 -4.47
CA PRO A 67 2.49 33.25 -5.72
C PRO A 67 1.96 32.36 -6.86
N THR A 68 1.12 32.89 -7.75
CA THR A 68 0.71 32.17 -8.96
C THR A 68 1.93 31.84 -9.82
N GLY A 69 1.99 30.60 -10.32
CA GLY A 69 3.13 30.07 -11.06
C GLY A 69 4.26 29.51 -10.19
N SER A 70 4.16 29.61 -8.85
CA SER A 70 5.15 29.00 -7.97
C SER A 70 5.00 27.49 -7.89
N THR A 71 6.14 26.81 -7.74
CA THR A 71 6.23 25.38 -7.46
C THR A 71 7.20 25.17 -6.30
N ILE A 72 6.76 24.44 -5.28
CA ILE A 72 7.56 24.07 -4.11
C ILE A 72 7.65 22.55 -4.08
N GLN A 73 8.86 22.03 -3.84
CA GLN A 73 9.08 20.58 -3.78
C GLN A 73 9.94 20.25 -2.56
N GLY A 74 9.72 19.06 -1.98
CA GLY A 74 10.48 18.64 -0.82
C GLY A 74 10.13 17.25 -0.33
N ASN A 75 10.69 16.90 0.83
CA ASN A 75 10.34 15.69 1.57
C ASN A 75 9.10 15.93 2.41
N VAL A 76 8.17 14.97 2.40
CA VAL A 76 7.02 15.00 3.31
C VAL A 76 7.49 15.04 4.76
N SER A 77 8.49 14.24 5.12
CA SER A 77 9.06 14.21 6.48
C SER A 77 9.68 15.53 6.95
N ALA A 78 10.06 16.42 6.04
CA ALA A 78 10.55 17.76 6.38
C ALA A 78 9.40 18.79 6.49
N ALA A 79 8.28 18.53 5.82
CA ALA A 79 7.12 19.41 5.80
C ALA A 79 6.05 19.06 6.84
N VAL A 80 5.96 17.81 7.26
CA VAL A 80 5.00 17.33 8.24
C VAL A 80 5.77 16.64 9.36
N PRO A 81 5.60 17.05 10.63
CA PRO A 81 6.33 16.45 11.73
C PRO A 81 5.97 14.96 11.88
N LEU A 82 6.98 14.09 11.86
CA LEU A 82 6.86 12.64 12.01
C LEU A 82 6.39 12.18 13.41
N ARG A 83 6.12 13.12 14.32
CA ARG A 83 5.95 12.87 15.77
C ARG A 83 4.76 11.97 16.10
N ASP A 84 3.77 11.95 15.22
CA ASP A 84 2.52 11.23 15.43
C ASP A 84 2.49 9.83 14.78
N LEU A 85 3.62 9.38 14.20
CA LEU A 85 3.72 8.00 13.70
C LEU A 85 4.24 7.05 14.78
N ASP A 86 3.34 6.23 15.30
CA ASP A 86 3.64 5.20 16.30
C ASP A 86 4.50 4.05 15.73
N ASN A 87 4.39 3.77 14.43
CA ASN A 87 5.01 2.63 13.78
C ASN A 87 6.31 3.01 13.03
N GLU A 88 7.39 2.26 13.26
CA GLU A 88 8.67 2.44 12.57
C GLU A 88 8.56 2.20 11.06
N ARG A 89 7.69 1.27 10.64
CA ARG A 89 7.41 0.99 9.23
C ARG A 89 6.78 2.20 8.54
N ASP A 90 5.81 2.85 9.18
CA ASP A 90 5.15 4.02 8.62
C ASP A 90 6.13 5.19 8.50
N ARG A 91 7.04 5.35 9.47
CA ARG A 91 8.12 6.35 9.39
C ARG A 91 9.05 6.09 8.21
N ALA A 92 9.39 4.83 7.95
CA ALA A 92 10.21 4.47 6.79
C ALA A 92 9.50 4.83 5.48
N VAL A 93 8.19 4.57 5.37
CA VAL A 93 7.38 4.98 4.21
C VAL A 93 7.32 6.51 4.09
N TRP A 94 7.10 7.23 5.18
CA TRP A 94 7.04 8.71 5.17
C TRP A 94 8.36 9.36 4.74
N ASN A 95 9.50 8.75 5.09
CA ASN A 95 10.82 9.24 4.68
C ASN A 95 11.08 9.10 3.17
N VAL A 96 10.39 8.19 2.49
CA VAL A 96 10.49 8.04 1.03
C VAL A 96 9.44 8.84 0.28
N LEU A 97 8.48 9.48 0.95
CA LEU A 97 7.51 10.35 0.29
C LEU A 97 8.10 11.74 0.01
N ALA A 98 7.93 12.18 -1.23
CA ALA A 98 8.19 13.54 -1.67
C ALA A 98 6.87 14.23 -2.01
N TYR A 99 6.86 15.55 -1.91
CA TYR A 99 5.73 16.36 -2.32
C TYR A 99 6.13 17.41 -3.35
N THR A 100 5.17 17.79 -4.18
CA THR A 100 5.21 18.94 -5.08
C THR A 100 3.93 19.73 -4.90
N VAL A 101 4.03 21.00 -4.55
CA VAL A 101 2.91 21.93 -4.45
C VAL A 101 3.08 22.95 -5.58
N ALA A 102 2.11 23.05 -6.48
CA ALA A 102 2.11 24.00 -7.58
C ALA A 102 0.84 24.85 -7.52
N ARG A 103 0.97 26.16 -7.74
CA ARG A 103 -0.17 27.07 -7.86
C ARG A 103 -0.35 27.50 -9.33
N PRO A 104 -1.06 26.73 -10.16
CA PRO A 104 -1.25 27.07 -11.57
C PRO A 104 -2.10 28.34 -11.79
N SER A 105 -3.04 28.62 -10.89
CA SER A 105 -3.93 29.79 -10.94
C SER A 105 -4.17 30.36 -9.55
N THR A 106 -4.77 31.53 -9.44
CA THR A 106 -5.09 32.16 -8.14
C THR A 106 -5.98 31.28 -7.26
N ASP A 107 -6.91 30.55 -7.89
CA ASP A 107 -7.97 29.83 -7.19
C ASP A 107 -7.70 28.31 -7.12
N ARG A 108 -6.48 27.87 -7.46
CA ARG A 108 -6.16 26.44 -7.49
C ARG A 108 -4.74 26.18 -7.05
N VAL A 109 -4.61 25.28 -6.08
CA VAL A 109 -3.32 24.69 -5.66
C VAL A 109 -3.39 23.20 -5.94
N THR A 110 -2.41 22.69 -6.67
CA THR A 110 -2.24 21.26 -6.91
C THR A 110 -1.14 20.75 -5.98
N ILE A 111 -1.44 19.71 -5.21
CA ILE A 111 -0.49 19.03 -4.33
C ILE A 111 -0.35 17.60 -4.82
N THR A 112 0.87 17.24 -5.19
CA THR A 112 1.24 15.89 -5.60
C THR A 112 2.11 15.27 -4.53
N VAL A 113 1.75 14.09 -4.06
CA VAL A 113 2.56 13.27 -3.15
C VAL A 113 2.94 11.99 -3.87
N SER A 114 4.24 11.72 -3.95
CA SER A 114 4.77 10.56 -4.66
C SER A 114 5.91 9.93 -3.91
N ARG A 115 6.20 8.67 -4.23
CA ARG A 115 7.41 8.01 -3.74
C ARG A 115 8.64 8.51 -4.48
N ARG A 116 9.68 8.88 -3.73
CA ARG A 116 10.98 9.32 -4.25
C ARG A 116 11.82 8.15 -4.76
N ASP A 117 11.69 7.00 -4.13
CA ASP A 117 12.47 5.81 -4.45
C ASP A 117 11.99 5.09 -5.73
N ILE A 118 10.85 5.52 -6.28
CA ILE A 118 10.29 4.99 -7.54
C ILE A 118 10.29 6.10 -8.59
N PRO A 119 11.17 6.03 -9.60
CA PRO A 119 11.10 6.92 -10.75
C PRO A 119 9.74 6.75 -11.46
N ASN A 120 9.05 7.86 -11.73
CA ASN A 120 7.72 7.86 -12.35
C ASN A 120 6.69 7.01 -11.58
N ASP A 121 6.52 7.28 -10.28
CA ASP A 121 5.50 6.65 -9.45
C ASP A 121 4.11 6.82 -10.08
N SER A 122 3.58 5.74 -10.67
CA SER A 122 2.24 5.70 -11.27
C SER A 122 1.12 5.77 -10.24
N ASN A 123 1.45 5.64 -8.95
CA ASN A 123 0.52 5.78 -7.83
C ASN A 123 0.70 7.10 -7.10
N ALA A 124 1.33 8.10 -7.72
CA ALA A 124 1.40 9.44 -7.16
C ALA A 124 -0.01 9.97 -6.89
N LEU A 125 -0.26 10.37 -5.65
CA LEU A 125 -1.52 10.98 -5.27
C LEU A 125 -1.50 12.45 -5.66
N VAL A 126 -2.48 12.89 -6.44
CA VAL A 126 -2.66 14.29 -6.83
C VAL A 126 -3.97 14.78 -6.23
N ILE A 127 -3.89 15.81 -5.40
CA ILE A 127 -5.06 16.50 -4.86
C ILE A 127 -5.06 17.95 -5.34
N GLU A 128 -6.26 18.51 -5.44
CA GLU A 128 -6.46 19.89 -5.82
C GLU A 128 -7.23 20.60 -4.72
N VAL A 129 -6.67 21.71 -4.26
CA VAL A 129 -7.22 22.51 -3.17
C VAL A 129 -7.67 23.84 -3.77
N THR A 130 -8.92 24.19 -3.52
CA THR A 130 -9.46 25.53 -3.80
C THR A 130 -9.28 26.34 -2.50
N PRO A 131 -8.44 27.39 -2.50
CA PRO A 131 -8.13 28.17 -1.32
C PRO A 131 -9.32 29.01 -0.82
#